data_AF-A0A2R4WRM4-F1
#
_entry.id   AF-A0A2R4WRM4-F1
#
_cell.length_a   1.000
_cell.length_b   1.000
_cell.length_c   1.000
_cell.angle_alpha   90.00
_cell.angle_beta   90.00
_cell.angle_gamma   90.00
#
_symmetry.space_group_name_H-M   'P 1'
#
loop_
_entity.id
_entity.type
_entity.pdbx_description
1 polymer ?
#
loop_
_entity_poly.entity_id
_entity_poly.type
_entity_poly.pdbx_seq_one_letter_code
_entity_poly.pdbx_strand_id
1 'polypeptide(L)'
;MASPETGERTASITKRQDDRAWHDIERSLHEGGRLFRPARLRDCYVQMPDPSHPLHHMRSLSLSRVKRLVADGVLRSTGVDTYALAAPGPLFSQERS
;
A
#
# COMPACT_ATOMS: atom_id res chain seq x y z
N MET A 1 11.23 -10.78 37.21
CA MET A 1 10.82 -9.55 36.49
C MET A 1 10.72 -9.93 35.02
N ALA A 2 9.53 -9.89 34.44
CA ALA A 2 9.28 -10.31 33.06
C ALA A 2 9.88 -9.31 32.07
N SER A 3 10.82 -9.78 31.24
CA SER A 3 11.37 -9.01 30.14
C SER A 3 10.27 -8.71 29.13
N PRO A 4 9.97 -7.45 28.80
CA PRO A 4 8.91 -7.13 27.85
C PRO A 4 9.34 -7.52 26.43
N GLU A 5 8.88 -8.69 25.99
CA GLU A 5 8.12 -8.91 24.74
C GLU A 5 8.53 -7.99 23.57
N THR A 6 9.75 -8.16 23.08
CA THR A 6 10.33 -7.44 21.93
C THR A 6 9.47 -7.54 20.65
N GLY A 7 8.62 -8.57 20.54
CA GLY A 7 7.74 -8.79 19.38
C GLY A 7 6.60 -7.76 19.27
N GLU A 8 6.03 -7.32 20.38
CA GLU A 8 4.89 -6.39 20.39
C GLU A 8 5.29 -4.97 19.99
N ARG A 9 6.54 -4.59 20.27
CA ARG A 9 7.09 -3.29 19.88
C ARG A 9 7.26 -3.18 18.38
N THR A 10 7.79 -4.20 17.72
CA THR A 10 8.06 -4.17 16.27
C THR A 10 6.76 -4.06 15.47
N ALA A 11 5.74 -4.86 15.78
CA ALA A 11 4.45 -4.80 15.10
C ALA A 11 3.75 -3.44 15.27
N SER A 12 3.85 -2.86 16.47
CA SER A 12 3.29 -1.53 16.78
C SER A 12 4.01 -0.40 16.05
N ILE A 13 5.34 -0.51 15.88
CA ILE A 13 6.16 0.46 15.14
C ILE A 13 5.83 0.40 13.64
N THR A 14 5.78 -0.81 13.07
CA THR A 14 5.44 -1.00 11.65
C THR A 14 4.05 -0.44 11.34
N LYS A 15 3.04 -0.70 12.18
CA LYS A 15 1.69 -0.15 12.00
C LYS A 15 1.66 1.39 11.98
N ARG A 16 2.43 2.05 12.86
CA ARG A 16 2.52 3.52 12.88
C ARG A 16 3.25 4.08 11.66
N GLN A 17 4.23 3.36 11.13
CA GLN A 17 4.92 3.73 9.90
C GLN A 17 4.03 3.55 8.67
N ASP A 18 3.32 2.42 8.57
CA ASP A 18 2.34 2.17 7.51
C ASP A 18 1.23 3.23 7.50
N ASP A 19 0.74 3.63 8.68
CA ASP A 19 -0.34 4.64 8.78
C ASP A 19 0.11 6.03 8.30
N ARG A 20 1.34 6.44 8.68
CA ARG A 20 1.95 7.67 8.16
C ARG A 20 2.25 7.59 6.67
N ALA A 21 2.81 6.46 6.22
CA ALA A 21 3.13 6.23 4.83
C ALA A 21 1.89 6.15 3.95
N TRP A 22 0.76 5.67 4.49
CA TRP A 22 -0.50 5.55 3.77
C TRP A 22 -0.97 6.91 3.24
N HIS A 23 -0.91 7.97 4.04
CA HIS A 23 -1.39 9.28 3.60
C HIS A 23 -0.60 9.83 2.40
N ASP A 24 0.73 9.68 2.41
CA ASP A 24 1.59 10.05 1.28
C ASP A 24 1.35 9.16 0.06
N ILE A 25 1.17 7.85 0.28
CA ILE A 25 0.96 6.87 -0.79
C ILE A 25 -0.40 7.03 -1.44
N GLU A 26 -1.47 7.20 -0.66
CA GLU A 26 -2.81 7.47 -1.15
C GLU A 26 -2.82 8.72 -2.03
N ARG A 27 -2.18 9.82 -1.58
CA ARG A 27 -2.00 11.02 -2.39
C ARG A 27 -1.24 10.71 -3.69
N SER A 28 -0.12 10.00 -3.59
CA SER A 28 0.68 9.62 -4.75
C SER A 28 -0.12 8.81 -5.77
N LEU A 29 -0.95 7.86 -5.31
CA LEU A 29 -1.82 7.07 -6.18
C LEU A 29 -2.94 7.92 -6.81
N HIS A 30 -3.48 8.90 -6.08
CA HIS A 30 -4.45 9.86 -6.62
C HIS A 30 -3.84 10.74 -7.72
N GLU A 31 -2.56 11.09 -7.61
CA GLU A 31 -1.81 11.87 -8.60
C GLU A 31 -1.29 11.00 -9.78
N GLY A 32 -1.72 9.74 -9.88
CA GLY A 32 -1.38 8.83 -10.97
C GLY A 32 -0.16 7.95 -10.72
N GLY A 33 0.36 7.93 -9.49
CA GLY A 33 1.33 6.96 -9.04
C GLY A 33 0.77 5.53 -9.02
N ARG A 34 1.67 4.55 -9.01
CA ARG A 34 1.33 3.13 -8.91
C ARG A 34 2.05 2.47 -7.76
N LEU A 35 1.37 1.56 -7.07
CA LEU A 35 2.02 0.72 -6.07
C LEU A 35 2.55 -0.53 -6.78
N PHE A 36 3.80 -0.90 -6.52
CA PHE A 36 4.35 -2.14 -7.04
C PHE A 36 5.23 -2.80 -6.01
N ARG A 37 5.36 -4.12 -6.10
CA ARG A 37 6.25 -4.89 -5.26
C ARG A 37 7.40 -5.43 -6.11
N PRO A 38 8.63 -4.92 -5.91
CA PRO A 38 9.81 -5.47 -6.57
C PRO A 38 9.98 -6.94 -6.23
N ALA A 39 10.45 -7.71 -7.21
CA ALA A 39 10.81 -9.10 -6.98
C ALA A 39 11.82 -9.20 -5.82
N ARG A 40 11.61 -10.17 -4.92
CA ARG A 40 12.44 -10.43 -3.73
C ARG A 40 12.31 -9.44 -2.58
N LEU A 41 11.51 -8.37 -2.70
CA LEU A 41 11.20 -7.49 -1.58
C LEU A 41 9.91 -7.91 -0.86
N ARG A 42 9.85 -7.59 0.43
CA ARG A 42 8.67 -7.86 1.27
C ARG A 42 7.64 -6.74 1.20
N ASP A 43 8.09 -5.52 0.99
CA ASP A 43 7.26 -4.33 0.99
C ASP A 43 6.91 -3.89 -0.43
N CYS A 44 5.80 -3.16 -0.54
CA CYS A 44 5.32 -2.53 -1.75
C CYS A 44 5.74 -1.06 -1.74
N TYR A 45 6.14 -0.53 -2.88
CA TYR A 45 6.65 0.83 -3.04
C TYR A 45 5.76 1.59 -4.00
N VAL A 46 5.65 2.90 -3.80
CA VAL A 46 4.99 3.77 -4.79
C VAL A 46 6.00 4.19 -5.85
N GLN A 47 5.56 4.20 -7.10
CA GLN A 47 6.29 4.76 -8.23
C GLN A 47 5.45 5.88 -8.84
N MET A 48 5.97 7.10 -8.77
CA MET A 48 5.40 8.24 -9.49
C MET A 48 5.81 8.21 -10.96
N PRO A 49 4.97 8.71 -11.87
CA PRO A 49 5.33 8.85 -13.29
C PRO A 49 6.43 9.89 -13.49
N ASP A 50 6.45 10.93 -12.67
CA ASP A 50 7.49 11.96 -12.68
C ASP A 50 8.52 11.73 -11.55
N PRO A 51 9.82 11.58 -11.86
CA PRO A 51 10.87 11.35 -10.85
C PRO A 51 11.25 12.61 -10.07
N SER A 52 10.84 13.80 -10.54
CA SER A 52 11.07 15.08 -9.85
C SER A 52 9.94 15.41 -8.86
N HIS A 53 8.90 14.57 -8.79
CA HIS A 53 7.75 14.79 -7.94
C HIS A 53 8.17 14.80 -6.46
N PRO A 54 7.68 15.74 -5.62
CA PRO A 54 8.03 15.79 -4.20
C PRO A 54 7.63 14.52 -3.42
N LEU A 55 6.66 13.75 -3.95
CA LEU A 55 6.24 12.46 -3.40
C LEU A 55 6.99 11.26 -3.98
N HIS A 56 7.97 11.48 -4.85
CA HIS A 56 8.79 10.40 -5.41
C HIS A 56 9.65 9.70 -4.35
N HIS A 57 9.87 10.32 -3.18
CA HIS A 57 10.55 9.68 -2.07
C HIS A 57 9.82 8.39 -1.68
N MET A 58 10.40 7.26 -2.05
CA MET A 58 9.87 5.90 -1.97
C MET A 58 9.36 5.55 -0.55
N ARG A 59 8.12 5.91 -0.24
CA ARG A 59 7.40 5.35 0.89
C ARG A 59 7.01 3.91 0.54
N SER A 60 7.10 3.04 1.53
CA SER A 60 6.76 1.63 1.40
C SER A 60 5.63 1.25 2.34
N LEU A 61 4.77 0.35 1.89
CA LEU A 61 3.78 -0.33 2.72
C LEU A 61 4.13 -1.79 2.84
N SER A 62 3.94 -2.35 4.03
CA SER A 62 4.05 -3.78 4.19
C SER A 62 2.99 -4.53 3.39
N LEU A 63 3.35 -5.68 2.81
CA LEU A 63 2.44 -6.49 2.00
C LEU A 63 1.15 -6.85 2.76
N SER A 64 1.22 -7.08 4.07
CA SER A 64 0.04 -7.32 4.91
C SER A 64 -0.94 -6.16 4.90
N ARG A 65 -0.44 -4.91 4.91
CA ARG A 65 -1.27 -3.71 4.84
C ARG A 65 -1.88 -3.56 3.45
N VAL A 66 -1.11 -3.80 2.39
CA VAL A 66 -1.60 -3.79 1.00
C VAL A 66 -2.70 -4.83 0.78
N LYS A 67 -2.50 -6.07 1.24
CA LYS A 67 -3.53 -7.12 1.17
C LYS A 67 -4.82 -6.72 1.89
N ARG A 68 -4.70 -6.06 3.04
CA ARG A 68 -5.87 -5.54 3.76
C ARG A 68 -6.58 -4.44 2.98
N LEU A 69 -5.85 -3.49 2.42
CA LEU A 69 -6.42 -2.41 1.58
C LEU A 69 -7.09 -2.95 0.31
N VAL A 70 -6.59 -4.05 -0.25
CA VAL A 70 -7.26 -4.76 -1.35
C VAL A 70 -8.56 -5.43 -0.87
N ALA A 71 -8.54 -6.07 0.30
CA ALA A 71 -9.73 -6.69 0.87
C ALA A 71 -10.82 -5.68 1.27
N ASP A 72 -10.41 -4.50 1.78
CA ASP A 72 -11.29 -3.35 2.06
C ASP A 72 -11.78 -2.64 0.78
N GLY A 73 -11.30 -3.04 -0.40
CA GLY A 73 -11.71 -2.46 -1.68
C GLY A 73 -11.10 -1.08 -1.97
N VAL A 74 -10.13 -0.63 -1.18
CA VAL A 74 -9.41 0.64 -1.38
C VAL A 74 -8.39 0.52 -2.52
N LEU A 75 -7.72 -0.63 -2.61
CA LEU A 75 -6.79 -0.95 -3.70
C LEU A 75 -7.35 -2.06 -4.57
N ARG A 76 -6.95 -2.07 -5.85
CA ARG A 76 -7.17 -3.20 -6.76
C ARG A 76 -5.84 -3.68 -7.33
N SER A 77 -5.73 -4.99 -7.54
CA SER A 77 -4.62 -5.56 -8.30
C SER A 77 -4.79 -5.21 -9.77
N THR A 78 -3.77 -4.61 -10.39
CA THR A 78 -3.77 -4.24 -11.81
C THR A 78 -2.77 -5.06 -12.63
N GLY A 79 -2.00 -5.93 -11.98
CA GLY A 79 -1.00 -6.78 -12.62
C GLY A 79 -0.28 -7.66 -11.61
N VAL A 80 0.77 -8.36 -12.04
CA VAL A 80 1.63 -9.13 -11.13
C VAL A 80 2.29 -8.16 -10.16
N ASP A 81 2.04 -8.35 -8.86
CA ASP A 81 2.64 -7.56 -7.79
C ASP A 81 2.44 -6.03 -7.95
N THR A 82 1.42 -5.60 -8.68
CA THR A 82 1.13 -4.18 -8.96
C THR A 82 -0.30 -3.84 -8.57
N TYR A 83 -0.46 -2.71 -7.88
CA TYR A 83 -1.73 -2.25 -7.32
C TYR A 83 -1.95 -0.77 -7.62
N ALA A 84 -3.22 -0.41 -7.78
CA ALA A 84 -3.66 0.97 -7.92
C ALA A 84 -4.82 1.24 -6.98
N LEU A 85 -5.16 2.51 -6.77
CA LEU A 85 -6.44 2.85 -6.14
C LEU A 85 -7.57 2.17 -6.92
N ALA A 86 -8.49 1.57 -6.19
CA ALA A 86 -9.77 1.27 -6.77
C ALA A 86 -10.36 2.62 -7.20
N ALA A 87 -10.67 2.75 -8.50
CA ALA A 87 -11.52 3.86 -8.90
C ALA A 87 -12.79 3.79 -8.05
N PRO A 88 -13.47 4.92 -7.76
CA PRO A 88 -14.85 4.87 -7.31
C PRO A 88 -15.67 4.22 -8.43
N GLY A 89 -15.66 2.89 -8.48
CA GLY A 89 -16.40 2.10 -9.42
C GLY A 89 -17.85 2.08 -8.97
N PRO A 90 -18.80 2.03 -9.91
CA PRO A 90 -20.19 1.89 -9.56
C PRO A 90 -20.34 0.63 -8.70
N LEU A 91 -20.99 0.80 -7.54
CA LEU A 91 -21.50 -0.29 -6.71
C LEU A 91 -22.05 -1.39 -7.62
N PHE A 92 -21.49 -2.59 -7.51
CA PHE A 92 -21.92 -3.82 -8.20
C PHE A 92 -21.80 -3.83 -9.73
N SER A 93 -20.81 -4.56 -10.22
CA SER A 93 -21.01 -5.38 -11.42
C SER A 93 -20.67 -6.81 -11.05
N GLN A 94 -21.55 -7.37 -10.21
CA GLN A 94 -21.69 -8.81 -10.13
C GLN A 94 -22.56 -9.20 -11.33
N GLU A 95 -21.95 -9.51 -12.47
CA GLU A 95 -22.62 -10.31 -13.48
C GLU A 95 -21.75 -11.53 -13.75
N ARG A 96 -22.15 -12.65 -13.13
CA ARG A 96 -21.84 -13.96 -13.66
C ARG A 96 -22.68 -14.12 -14.93
N SER A 97 -22.02 -14.41 -16.04
CA SER A 97 -22.62 -15.13 -17.16
C SER A 97 -21.70 -16.30 -17.50
#